data_AF-A0A1M3K935-F1
#
_entry.id   AF-A0A1M3K935-F1
#
_cell.length_a   1.000
_cell.length_b   1.000
_cell.length_c   1.000
_cell.angle_alpha   90.00
_cell.angle_beta   90.00
_cell.angle_gamma   90.00
#
_symmetry.space_group_name_H-M   'P 1'
#
loop_
_entity.id
_entity.type
_entity.pdbx_description
1 polymer ?
#
loop_
_entity_poly.entity_id
_entity_poly.type
_entity_poly.pdbx_seq_one_letter_code
_entity_poly.pdbx_strand_id
1 'polypeptide(L)'
;MEELYFNSQPSVDGRRRDELETEFSQFPNILIPVAKDKKNQIVGFFVLKNSELPESGQKNLNEITGTPFKAGLAGLKVYSAPIQPALEENYTRALIMLANSIDRCDQSGHSHLTSLWAQRLARQIGLREEEVQDLCLAGKIHDVGKAVVSRDLLVKPGPLTANEWLIIKRHPGYGAVLMEPSKSLRKIQPMVRWHHERFDGSGYPDGLAGRDIPLGARILAVVDAFSTMIGGRTYRDPISSESALEELIRCRGSQFDPELIDYMAACMKR
;
A
#
# COMPACT_ATOMS: atom_id res chain seq x y z
N MET A 1 26.20 -3.10 37.23
CA MET A 1 27.32 -4.04 37.11
C MET A 1 26.76 -5.24 36.35
N GLU A 2 26.82 -5.22 35.02
CA GLU A 2 27.98 -5.73 34.22
C GLU A 2 28.13 -7.24 34.50
N GLU A 3 28.20 -8.17 33.56
CA GLU A 3 28.42 -8.18 32.11
C GLU A 3 28.28 -9.67 31.68
N LEU A 4 28.59 -9.99 30.41
CA LEU A 4 28.96 -11.32 29.88
C LEU A 4 27.84 -12.30 29.54
N TYR A 5 27.48 -12.34 28.24
CA TYR A 5 27.90 -13.41 27.32
C TYR A 5 27.60 -12.97 25.87
N PHE A 6 28.46 -12.09 25.34
CA PHE A 6 28.59 -11.91 23.89
C PHE A 6 29.37 -13.11 23.35
N ASN A 7 28.68 -14.09 22.78
CA ASN A 7 29.33 -15.09 21.94
C ASN A 7 29.36 -14.55 20.51
N SER A 8 30.54 -14.06 20.15
CA SER A 8 31.00 -13.62 18.85
C SER A 8 31.08 -14.81 17.88
N GLN A 9 30.05 -14.98 17.06
CA GLN A 9 30.16 -15.80 15.86
C GLN A 9 30.12 -14.84 14.65
N PRO A 10 31.17 -14.79 13.82
CA PRO A 10 31.16 -13.97 12.61
C PRO A 10 30.08 -14.48 11.66
N SER A 11 29.34 -13.56 11.03
CA SER A 11 28.51 -13.91 9.88
C SER A 11 29.41 -14.33 8.71
N VAL A 12 28.82 -14.95 7.68
CA VAL A 12 29.50 -15.57 6.50
C VAL A 12 30.42 -14.59 5.72
N ASP A 13 30.42 -13.30 6.06
CA ASP A 13 31.27 -12.23 5.52
C ASP A 13 32.24 -11.61 6.57
N GLY A 14 32.52 -12.29 7.69
CA GLY A 14 33.57 -11.90 8.64
C GLY A 14 33.32 -10.63 9.48
N ARG A 15 32.18 -9.94 9.31
CA ARG A 15 31.83 -8.73 10.07
C ARG A 15 31.07 -9.04 11.36
N ARG A 16 31.30 -8.23 12.40
CA ARG A 16 30.68 -8.38 13.72
C ARG A 16 29.21 -7.92 13.68
N ARG A 17 28.37 -8.54 14.51
CA ARG A 17 26.89 -8.37 14.53
C ARG A 17 26.46 -6.93 14.87
N ASP A 18 27.22 -6.32 15.75
CA ASP A 18 27.18 -4.95 16.25
C ASP A 18 27.52 -3.90 15.18
N GLU A 19 28.37 -4.23 14.22
CA GLU A 19 28.69 -3.36 13.08
C GLU A 19 27.53 -3.27 12.07
N LEU A 20 26.73 -4.34 11.95
CA LEU A 20 25.57 -4.37 11.05
C LEU A 20 24.39 -3.55 11.59
N GLU A 21 24.07 -3.66 12.88
CA GLU A 21 22.95 -2.93 13.51
C GLU A 21 23.09 -1.40 13.38
N THR A 22 24.33 -0.91 13.45
CA THR A 22 24.63 0.52 13.37
C THR A 22 24.37 1.06 11.96
N GLU A 23 24.69 0.31 10.90
CA GLU A 23 24.48 0.68 9.48
C GLU A 23 22.98 0.76 9.10
N PHE A 24 22.13 -0.11 9.66
CA PHE A 24 20.69 -0.15 9.31
C PHE A 24 19.85 0.92 10.03
N SER A 25 20.33 1.46 11.15
CA SER A 25 19.59 2.47 11.93
C SER A 25 19.64 3.89 11.37
N GLN A 26 20.58 4.19 10.47
CA GLN A 26 20.90 5.57 10.06
C GLN A 26 20.28 6.03 8.74
N PHE A 27 19.55 5.18 8.01
CA PHE A 27 18.98 5.55 6.70
C PHE A 27 17.54 5.04 6.49
N PRO A 28 16.64 5.83 5.89
CA PRO A 28 15.31 5.36 5.49
C PRO A 28 15.48 4.50 4.23
N ASN A 29 15.75 3.21 4.46
CA ASN A 29 15.98 2.23 3.41
C ASN A 29 14.65 1.67 2.90
N ILE A 30 14.37 1.81 1.59
CA ILE A 30 13.23 1.15 0.94
C ILE A 30 13.63 -0.30 0.65
N LEU A 31 12.86 -1.25 1.17
CA LEU A 31 13.03 -2.67 0.98
C LEU A 31 12.09 -3.19 -0.11
N ILE A 32 12.63 -3.57 -1.27
CA ILE A 32 11.86 -4.24 -2.35
C ILE A 32 12.26 -5.73 -2.37
N PRO A 33 11.31 -6.68 -2.33
CA PRO A 33 11.63 -8.11 -2.34
C PRO A 33 11.93 -8.55 -3.77
N VAL A 34 13.10 -9.14 -4.03
CA VAL A 34 13.59 -9.37 -5.41
C VAL A 34 13.57 -10.85 -5.82
N ALA A 35 13.56 -11.80 -4.88
CA ALA A 35 13.58 -13.22 -5.21
C ALA A 35 12.84 -14.09 -4.18
N LYS A 36 12.11 -15.09 -4.66
CA LYS A 36 11.54 -16.18 -3.87
C LYS A 36 12.39 -17.44 -4.05
N ASP A 37 12.67 -18.20 -2.98
CA ASP A 37 13.35 -19.49 -3.08
C ASP A 37 12.41 -20.61 -3.58
N LYS A 38 12.92 -21.84 -3.71
CA LYS A 38 12.13 -23.02 -4.10
C LYS A 38 11.01 -23.38 -3.10
N LYS A 39 10.97 -22.73 -1.94
CA LYS A 39 9.93 -22.85 -0.89
C LYS A 39 9.06 -21.60 -0.81
N ASN A 40 9.13 -20.71 -1.81
CA ASN A 40 8.36 -19.47 -1.92
C ASN A 40 8.69 -18.41 -0.84
N GLN A 41 9.86 -18.52 -0.18
CA GLN A 41 10.32 -17.56 0.83
C GLN A 41 11.17 -16.46 0.19
N ILE A 42 10.99 -15.22 0.65
CA ILE A 42 11.74 -14.09 0.10
C ILE A 42 13.17 -14.12 0.64
N VAL A 43 14.14 -14.13 -0.29
CA VAL A 43 15.55 -14.34 0.02
C VAL A 43 16.44 -13.13 -0.27
N GLY A 44 15.87 -12.01 -0.68
CA GLY A 44 16.63 -10.78 -0.92
C GLY A 44 15.78 -9.53 -0.90
N PHE A 45 16.34 -8.48 -0.30
CA PHE A 45 15.78 -7.14 -0.30
C PHE A 45 16.73 -6.18 -1.04
N PHE A 46 16.17 -5.30 -1.85
CA PHE A 46 16.86 -4.11 -2.36
C PHE A 46 16.87 -3.05 -1.26
N VAL A 47 17.91 -2.21 -1.18
CA VAL A 47 17.97 -1.05 -0.28
C VAL A 47 18.24 0.19 -1.13
N LEU A 48 17.25 1.09 -1.26
CA LEU A 48 17.48 2.43 -1.84
C LEU A 48 17.86 3.41 -0.75
N LYS A 49 18.95 4.15 -0.94
CA LYS A 49 19.27 5.31 -0.11
C LYS A 49 18.39 6.50 -0.55
N ASN A 50 17.92 7.30 0.41
CA ASN A 50 17.06 8.47 0.15
C ASN A 50 17.65 9.47 -0.85
N SER A 51 18.97 9.60 -0.88
CA SER A 51 19.73 10.45 -1.82
C SER A 51 19.73 9.93 -3.27
N GLU A 52 19.26 8.71 -3.50
CA GLU A 52 19.21 8.04 -4.80
C GLU A 52 17.78 7.95 -5.36
N LEU A 53 16.79 8.51 -4.64
CA LEU A 53 15.44 8.67 -5.14
C LEU A 53 15.42 9.84 -6.14
N PRO A 54 15.07 9.61 -7.42
CA PRO A 54 14.93 10.71 -8.37
C PRO A 54 13.78 11.61 -7.90
N GLU A 55 13.99 12.93 -7.90
CA GLU A 55 12.97 13.94 -7.55
C GLU A 55 11.66 13.79 -8.38
N SER A 56 11.71 13.06 -9.49
CA SER A 56 10.62 12.80 -10.43
C SER A 56 10.04 11.37 -10.40
N GLY A 57 10.44 10.53 -9.44
CA GLY A 57 9.68 9.34 -9.02
C GLY A 57 9.58 8.14 -9.97
N GLN A 58 10.03 8.19 -11.23
CA GLN A 58 9.87 7.05 -12.14
C GLN A 58 10.81 7.13 -13.35
N LYS A 59 11.91 6.38 -13.29
CA LYS A 59 12.58 5.80 -14.47
C LYS A 59 13.01 4.38 -14.16
N ASN A 60 12.15 3.45 -14.57
CA ASN A 60 12.40 2.07 -14.98
C ASN A 60 13.60 1.34 -14.35
N LEU A 61 13.31 0.39 -13.44
CA LEU A 61 14.27 -0.66 -13.01
C LEU A 61 14.95 -1.38 -14.20
N ASN A 62 14.27 -1.45 -15.35
CA ASN A 62 14.81 -2.03 -16.59
C ASN A 62 15.67 -1.05 -17.42
N GLU A 63 15.47 0.26 -17.30
CA GLU A 63 16.33 1.27 -17.96
C GLU A 63 17.62 1.50 -17.17
N ILE A 64 17.55 1.40 -15.83
CA ILE A 64 18.72 1.48 -14.95
C ILE A 64 19.66 0.29 -15.16
N THR A 65 19.13 -0.89 -15.48
CA THR A 65 19.90 -2.13 -15.60
C THR A 65 20.32 -2.48 -17.03
N GLY A 66 19.80 -1.78 -18.04
CA GLY A 66 20.23 -1.82 -19.45
C GLY A 66 20.18 -3.19 -20.15
N THR A 67 19.71 -4.25 -19.49
CA THR A 67 19.72 -5.66 -19.94
C THR A 67 18.67 -6.48 -19.18
N PRO A 68 18.24 -7.67 -19.66
CA PRO A 68 17.52 -8.61 -18.81
C PRO A 68 18.37 -8.90 -17.56
N PHE A 69 17.82 -8.59 -16.39
CA PHE A 69 18.49 -8.55 -15.10
C PHE A 69 19.49 -9.72 -14.90
N LYS A 70 20.79 -9.37 -14.84
CA LYS A 70 21.86 -10.27 -14.41
C LYS A 70 22.37 -9.77 -13.07
N ALA A 71 22.45 -10.66 -12.08
CA ALA A 71 22.80 -10.37 -10.68
C ALA A 71 24.19 -9.72 -10.44
N GLY A 72 24.91 -9.32 -11.49
CA GLY A 72 26.28 -8.80 -11.42
C GLY A 72 26.45 -7.31 -11.75
N LEU A 73 25.39 -6.51 -11.92
CA LEU A 73 25.53 -5.09 -12.26
C LEU A 73 25.25 -4.15 -11.06
N ALA A 74 26.26 -3.34 -10.75
CA ALA A 74 26.32 -2.18 -9.85
C ALA A 74 26.04 -2.40 -8.35
N GLY A 75 27.11 -2.33 -7.53
CA GLY A 75 27.06 -1.87 -6.13
C GLY A 75 26.07 -2.58 -5.18
N LEU A 76 25.61 -3.78 -5.55
CA LEU A 76 24.50 -4.46 -4.89
C LEU A 76 25.02 -5.22 -3.66
N LYS A 77 24.49 -4.89 -2.49
CA LYS A 77 24.74 -5.64 -1.25
C LYS A 77 23.47 -6.41 -0.90
N VAL A 78 23.41 -7.67 -1.33
CA VAL A 78 22.29 -8.57 -1.08
C VAL A 78 22.43 -9.13 0.33
N TYR A 79 21.51 -8.75 1.22
CA TYR A 79 21.45 -9.30 2.57
C TYR A 79 20.44 -10.46 2.59
N SER A 80 20.94 -11.68 2.74
CA SER A 80 20.11 -12.83 3.11
C SER A 80 20.11 -12.95 4.63
N ALA A 81 19.06 -12.48 5.29
CA ALA A 81 18.85 -12.72 6.71
C ALA A 81 17.44 -13.27 6.93
N PRO A 82 17.22 -14.20 7.89
CA PRO A 82 15.88 -14.54 8.32
C PRO A 82 15.16 -13.25 8.76
N ILE A 83 13.91 -13.06 8.33
CA ILE A 83 13.14 -11.83 8.55
C ILE A 83 13.11 -11.51 10.06
N GLN A 84 13.88 -10.50 10.47
CA GLN A 84 13.89 -9.97 11.82
C GLN A 84 12.73 -8.97 11.98
N PRO A 85 12.20 -8.71 13.20
CA PRO A 85 11.14 -7.72 13.42
C PRO A 85 11.44 -6.33 12.84
N ALA A 86 12.70 -5.87 12.88
CA ALA A 86 13.11 -4.61 12.26
C ALA A 86 12.97 -4.61 10.73
N LEU A 87 13.10 -5.77 10.08
CA LEU A 87 12.94 -5.92 8.63
C LEU A 87 11.46 -5.84 8.22
N GLU A 88 10.56 -6.37 9.05
CA GLU A 88 9.10 -6.26 8.88
C GLU A 88 8.64 -4.79 8.99
N GLU A 89 9.15 -4.06 9.98
CA GLU A 89 8.80 -2.66 10.17
C GLU A 89 9.35 -1.79 9.02
N ASN A 90 10.60 -2.01 8.61
CA ASN A 90 11.19 -1.31 7.47
C ASN A 90 10.47 -1.65 6.16
N TYR A 91 9.96 -2.87 6.00
CA TYR A 91 9.18 -3.24 4.82
C TYR A 91 7.85 -2.48 4.76
N THR A 92 7.14 -2.38 5.89
CA THR A 92 5.90 -1.60 5.96
C THR A 92 6.16 -0.11 5.67
N ARG A 93 7.26 0.44 6.21
CA ARG A 93 7.69 1.81 5.89
C ARG A 93 7.99 2.00 4.40
N ALA A 94 8.64 1.02 3.77
CA ALA A 94 8.91 1.04 2.33
C ALA A 94 7.61 1.09 1.50
N LEU A 95 6.60 0.30 1.84
CA LEU A 95 5.29 0.35 1.18
C LEU A 95 4.58 1.70 1.37
N ILE A 96 4.67 2.29 2.56
CA ILE A 96 4.13 3.63 2.84
C ILE A 96 4.87 4.69 2.00
N MET A 97 6.20 4.60 1.87
CA MET A 97 6.97 5.50 1.01
C MET A 97 6.57 5.37 -0.45
N LEU A 98 6.33 4.15 -0.93
CA LEU A 98 5.82 3.91 -2.29
C LEU A 98 4.43 4.51 -2.48
N ALA A 99 3.51 4.31 -1.54
CA ALA A 99 2.18 4.93 -1.59
C ALA A 99 2.26 6.47 -1.65
N ASN A 100 3.12 7.08 -0.82
CA ASN A 100 3.36 8.53 -0.85
C ASN A 100 3.99 9.00 -2.18
N SER A 101 4.74 8.15 -2.87
CA SER A 101 5.30 8.46 -4.19
C SER A 101 4.21 8.46 -5.27
N ILE A 102 3.29 7.50 -5.20
CA ILE A 102 2.13 7.39 -6.09
C ILE A 102 1.23 8.62 -5.94
N ASP A 103 0.89 9.00 -4.71
CA ASP A 103 0.08 10.20 -4.41
C ASP A 103 0.74 11.50 -4.91
N ARG A 104 2.08 11.55 -4.96
CA ARG A 104 2.80 12.69 -5.53
C ARG A 104 2.74 12.71 -7.05
N CYS A 105 2.68 11.54 -7.68
CA CYS A 105 2.57 11.44 -9.14
C CYS A 105 1.23 11.99 -9.65
N ASP A 106 0.14 11.81 -8.89
CA ASP A 106 -1.18 12.34 -9.24
C ASP A 106 -1.60 13.58 -8.43
N GLN A 107 -0.71 14.09 -7.57
CA GLN A 107 -0.87 15.28 -6.72
C GLN A 107 -2.08 15.24 -5.79
N SER A 108 -2.55 14.05 -5.40
CA SER A 108 -3.83 13.91 -4.69
C SER A 108 -3.72 13.95 -3.16
N GLY A 109 -2.59 13.50 -2.56
CA GLY A 109 -2.52 13.24 -1.12
C GLY A 109 -3.59 12.25 -0.61
N HIS A 110 -4.13 11.46 -1.55
CA HIS A 110 -5.32 10.65 -1.40
C HIS A 110 -5.21 9.56 -0.34
N SER A 111 -4.07 8.87 -0.27
CA SER A 111 -3.85 7.79 0.69
C SER A 111 -3.92 8.27 2.14
N HIS A 112 -3.43 9.48 2.40
CA HIS A 112 -3.49 10.08 3.73
C HIS A 112 -4.93 10.42 4.11
N LEU A 113 -5.67 11.09 3.22
CA LEU A 113 -7.05 11.47 3.46
C LEU A 113 -7.96 10.24 3.65
N THR A 114 -7.75 9.22 2.81
CA THR A 114 -8.42 7.91 2.92
C THR A 114 -8.15 7.26 4.29
N SER A 115 -6.90 7.27 4.76
CA SER A 115 -6.55 6.76 6.09
C SER A 115 -7.23 7.50 7.23
N LEU A 116 -7.38 8.83 7.14
CA LEU A 116 -8.06 9.63 8.16
C LEU A 116 -9.55 9.33 8.22
N TRP A 117 -10.21 9.21 7.06
CA TRP A 117 -11.62 8.86 7.00
C TRP A 117 -11.88 7.40 7.40
N ALA A 118 -10.98 6.47 7.05
CA ALA A 118 -11.02 5.11 7.54
C ALA A 118 -11.02 5.07 9.08
N GLN A 119 -10.14 5.85 9.72
CA GLN A 119 -10.08 5.97 11.17
C GLN A 119 -11.40 6.50 11.76
N ARG A 120 -11.93 7.59 11.19
CA ARG A 120 -13.17 8.22 11.67
C ARG A 120 -14.35 7.28 11.57
N LEU A 121 -14.52 6.63 10.42
CA LEU A 121 -15.62 5.70 10.18
C LEU A 121 -15.49 4.44 11.06
N ALA A 122 -14.29 3.87 11.18
CA ALA A 122 -14.04 2.71 12.04
C ALA A 122 -14.40 2.98 13.52
N ARG A 123 -14.03 4.15 14.04
CA ARG A 123 -14.41 4.56 15.40
C ARG A 123 -15.91 4.82 15.55
N GLN A 124 -16.55 5.37 14.52
CA GLN A 124 -18.00 5.57 14.52
C GLN A 124 -18.78 4.25 14.52
N ILE A 125 -18.27 3.21 13.87
CA ILE A 125 -18.81 1.84 13.90
C ILE A 125 -18.61 1.18 15.28
N GLY A 126 -17.59 1.61 16.03
CA GLY A 126 -17.24 1.05 17.34
C GLY A 126 -16.21 -0.09 17.28
N LEU A 127 -15.36 -0.11 16.25
CA LEU A 127 -14.26 -1.07 16.15
C LEU A 127 -13.20 -0.85 17.24
N ARG A 128 -12.48 -1.91 17.62
CA ARG A 128 -11.39 -1.81 18.60
C ARG A 128 -10.23 -1.01 18.02
N GLU A 129 -9.43 -0.38 18.88
CA GLU A 129 -8.34 0.48 18.42
C GLU A 129 -7.30 -0.26 17.56
N GLU A 130 -7.08 -1.56 17.78
CA GLU A 130 -6.23 -2.38 16.91
C GLU A 130 -6.80 -2.48 15.48
N GLU A 131 -8.10 -2.70 15.33
CA GLU A 131 -8.79 -2.79 14.04
C GLU A 131 -8.83 -1.41 13.35
N VAL A 132 -8.94 -0.34 14.14
CA VAL A 132 -8.81 1.04 13.65
C VAL A 132 -7.41 1.28 13.09
N GLN A 133 -6.34 0.86 13.78
CA GLN A 133 -4.96 1.01 13.32
C GLN A 133 -4.71 0.21 12.04
N ASP A 134 -5.26 -0.99 11.95
CA ASP A 134 -5.21 -1.83 10.74
C ASP A 134 -5.88 -1.15 9.55
N LEU A 135 -7.08 -0.59 9.73
CA LEU A 135 -7.77 0.17 8.69
C LEU A 135 -7.02 1.44 8.30
N CYS A 136 -6.40 2.14 9.25
CA CYS A 136 -5.55 3.29 8.94
C CYS A 136 -4.40 2.87 8.02
N LEU A 137 -3.68 1.80 8.37
CA LEU A 137 -2.56 1.31 7.58
C LEU A 137 -3.03 0.84 6.21
N ALA A 138 -4.12 0.09 6.13
CA ALA A 138 -4.71 -0.36 4.87
C ALA A 138 -5.11 0.84 3.99
N GLY A 139 -5.72 1.89 4.55
CA GLY A 139 -6.05 3.12 3.84
C GLY A 139 -4.82 3.84 3.28
N LYS A 140 -3.68 3.82 3.99
CA LYS A 140 -2.42 4.40 3.48
C LYS A 140 -1.81 3.63 2.32
N ILE A 141 -2.05 2.32 2.21
CA ILE A 141 -1.37 1.47 1.23
C ILE A 141 -2.32 0.77 0.24
N HIS A 142 -3.62 1.09 0.25
CA HIS A 142 -4.63 0.42 -0.59
C HIS A 142 -4.27 0.48 -2.08
N ASP A 143 -3.68 1.59 -2.50
CA ASP A 143 -3.29 1.88 -3.88
C ASP A 143 -1.82 1.52 -4.19
N VAL A 144 -1.07 0.91 -3.26
CA VAL A 144 0.38 0.65 -3.45
C VAL A 144 0.68 -0.21 -4.68
N GLY A 145 -0.28 -1.02 -5.12
CA GLY A 145 -0.18 -1.80 -6.35
C GLY A 145 -0.11 -0.96 -7.63
N LYS A 146 -0.44 0.34 -7.59
CA LYS A 146 -0.19 1.24 -8.73
C LYS A 146 1.31 1.41 -9.02
N ALA A 147 2.20 1.08 -8.08
CA ALA A 147 3.65 1.08 -8.29
C ALA A 147 4.12 0.15 -9.44
N VAL A 148 3.34 -0.86 -9.80
CA VAL A 148 3.66 -1.77 -10.92
C VAL A 148 2.94 -1.40 -12.22
N VAL A 149 2.15 -0.32 -12.22
CA VAL A 149 1.52 0.24 -13.42
C VAL A 149 2.46 1.29 -14.02
N SER A 150 2.53 1.38 -15.35
CA SER A 150 3.40 2.35 -16.01
C SER A 150 2.97 3.79 -15.69
N ARG A 151 3.98 4.68 -15.53
CA ARG A 151 3.75 6.11 -15.28
C ARG A 151 2.82 6.72 -16.32
N ASP A 152 3.17 6.52 -17.59
CA ASP A 152 2.46 7.13 -18.72
C ASP A 152 0.98 6.77 -18.73
N LEU A 153 0.62 5.60 -18.20
CA LEU A 153 -0.75 5.17 -18.04
C LEU A 153 -1.43 5.84 -16.84
N LEU A 154 -0.75 5.96 -15.70
CA LEU A 154 -1.28 6.61 -14.49
C LEU A 154 -1.53 8.11 -14.70
N VAL A 155 -0.66 8.79 -15.46
CA VAL A 155 -0.74 10.24 -15.71
C VAL A 155 -1.32 10.57 -17.09
N LYS A 156 -1.92 9.59 -17.77
CA LYS A 156 -2.43 9.75 -19.13
C LYS A 156 -3.47 10.89 -19.18
N PRO A 157 -3.30 11.88 -20.07
CA PRO A 157 -4.34 12.90 -20.28
C PRO A 157 -5.54 12.28 -21.00
N GLY A 158 -6.74 12.54 -20.47
CA GLY A 158 -7.99 12.06 -21.06
C GLY A 158 -8.40 10.64 -20.64
N PRO A 159 -9.45 10.08 -21.28
CA PRO A 159 -10.01 8.80 -20.87
C PRO A 159 -9.09 7.61 -21.21
N LEU A 160 -9.14 6.59 -20.37
CA LEU A 160 -8.49 5.30 -20.61
C LEU A 160 -9.34 4.45 -21.56
N THR A 161 -8.66 3.72 -22.44
CA THR A 161 -9.24 2.65 -23.26
C THR A 161 -9.65 1.46 -22.40
N ALA A 162 -10.47 0.55 -22.95
CA ALA A 162 -10.88 -0.67 -22.24
C ALA A 162 -9.67 -1.52 -21.78
N ASN A 163 -8.64 -1.66 -22.61
CA ASN A 163 -7.43 -2.43 -22.29
C ASN A 163 -6.60 -1.77 -21.20
N GLU A 164 -6.48 -0.45 -21.23
CA GLU A 164 -5.83 0.35 -20.20
C GLU A 164 -6.55 0.23 -18.86
N TRP A 165 -7.89 0.26 -18.88
CA TRP A 165 -8.71 -0.02 -17.71
C TRP A 165 -8.47 -1.41 -17.12
N LEU A 166 -8.32 -2.44 -17.96
CA LEU A 166 -8.01 -3.80 -17.49
C LEU A 166 -6.66 -3.87 -16.76
N ILE A 167 -5.68 -3.05 -17.13
CA ILE A 167 -4.39 -2.97 -16.44
C ILE A 167 -4.56 -2.28 -15.09
N ILE A 168 -5.22 -1.12 -15.04
CA ILE A 168 -5.42 -0.38 -13.79
C ILE A 168 -6.22 -1.20 -12.78
N LYS A 169 -7.26 -1.93 -13.21
CA LYS A 169 -8.08 -2.79 -12.33
C LYS A 169 -7.30 -3.91 -11.63
N ARG A 170 -6.07 -4.20 -12.04
CA ARG A 170 -5.22 -5.22 -11.40
C ARG A 170 -4.44 -4.71 -10.18
N HIS A 171 -4.38 -3.38 -9.96
CA HIS A 171 -3.60 -2.84 -8.85
C HIS A 171 -4.00 -3.36 -7.45
N PRO A 172 -5.26 -3.70 -7.13
CA PRO A 172 -5.56 -4.27 -5.82
C PRO A 172 -4.90 -5.64 -5.63
N GLY A 173 -4.89 -6.45 -6.70
CA GLY A 173 -4.18 -7.72 -6.74
C GLY A 173 -2.66 -7.55 -6.62
N TYR A 174 -2.10 -6.57 -7.32
CA TYR A 174 -0.66 -6.26 -7.21
C TYR A 174 -0.29 -5.75 -5.82
N GLY A 175 -1.12 -4.90 -5.20
CA GLY A 175 -0.93 -4.45 -3.82
C GLY A 175 -0.92 -5.63 -2.84
N ALA A 176 -1.87 -6.56 -3.01
CA ALA A 176 -1.89 -7.79 -2.21
C ALA A 176 -0.60 -8.61 -2.36
N VAL A 177 -0.06 -8.75 -3.58
CA VAL A 177 1.22 -9.45 -3.83
C VAL A 177 2.39 -8.73 -3.18
N LEU A 178 2.43 -7.39 -3.25
CA LEU A 178 3.45 -6.58 -2.58
C LEU A 178 3.40 -6.71 -1.05
N MET A 179 2.26 -7.10 -0.47
CA MET A 179 2.10 -7.27 0.98
C MET A 179 2.45 -8.69 1.47
N GLU A 180 2.46 -9.71 0.61
CA GLU A 180 2.83 -11.10 0.94
C GLU A 180 4.12 -11.27 1.78
N PRO A 181 5.19 -10.48 1.55
CA PRO A 181 6.44 -10.61 2.30
C PRO A 181 6.29 -10.37 3.79
N SER A 182 5.35 -9.52 4.19
CA SER A 182 5.21 -9.08 5.56
C SER A 182 4.15 -9.89 6.28
N LYS A 183 4.57 -10.57 7.35
CA LYS A 183 3.63 -11.31 8.20
C LYS A 183 2.64 -10.36 8.88
N SER A 184 3.07 -9.15 9.21
CA SER A 184 2.25 -8.13 9.87
C SER A 184 1.13 -7.60 8.98
N LEU A 185 1.34 -7.56 7.66
CA LEU A 185 0.37 -7.04 6.70
C LEU A 185 -0.69 -8.07 6.27
N ARG A 186 -0.49 -9.36 6.57
CA ARG A 186 -1.42 -10.44 6.17
C ARG A 186 -2.86 -10.19 6.62
N LYS A 187 -3.06 -9.60 7.80
CA LYS A 187 -4.41 -9.30 8.32
C LYS A 187 -5.14 -8.20 7.54
N ILE A 188 -4.42 -7.26 6.93
CA ILE A 188 -5.00 -6.15 6.16
C ILE A 188 -4.96 -6.37 4.64
N GLN A 189 -4.23 -7.37 4.17
CA GLN A 189 -4.14 -7.74 2.75
C GLN A 189 -5.53 -7.94 2.09
N PRO A 190 -6.54 -8.57 2.73
CA PRO A 190 -7.89 -8.67 2.16
C PRO A 190 -8.56 -7.30 1.97
N MET A 191 -8.30 -6.35 2.86
CA MET A 191 -8.84 -4.99 2.75
C MET A 191 -8.30 -4.32 1.48
N VAL A 192 -7.00 -4.44 1.24
CA VAL A 192 -6.32 -3.89 0.05
C VAL A 192 -6.72 -4.62 -1.23
N ARG A 193 -6.87 -5.95 -1.22
CA ARG A 193 -7.23 -6.70 -2.42
C ARG A 193 -8.64 -6.37 -2.92
N TRP A 194 -9.58 -6.18 -2.00
CA TRP A 194 -11.01 -6.15 -2.32
C TRP A 194 -11.67 -4.79 -2.10
N HIS A 195 -10.92 -3.71 -1.89
CA HIS A 195 -11.49 -2.37 -1.71
C HIS A 195 -12.24 -1.82 -2.95
N HIS A 196 -12.11 -2.48 -4.11
CA HIS A 196 -12.87 -2.18 -5.32
C HIS A 196 -13.97 -3.21 -5.64
N GLU A 197 -14.21 -4.17 -4.74
CA GLU A 197 -15.42 -4.96 -4.81
C GLU A 197 -16.64 -4.08 -4.52
N ARG A 198 -17.75 -4.38 -5.19
CA ARG A 198 -19.00 -3.64 -5.04
C ARG A 198 -20.01 -4.50 -4.32
N PHE A 199 -20.83 -3.89 -3.47
CA PHE A 199 -21.80 -4.62 -2.66
C PHE A 199 -22.79 -5.45 -3.50
N ASP A 200 -23.09 -5.01 -4.72
CA ASP A 200 -23.91 -5.69 -5.73
C ASP A 200 -23.22 -6.84 -6.48
N GLY A 201 -21.92 -7.07 -6.26
CA GLY A 201 -21.13 -8.10 -6.95
C GLY A 201 -20.58 -7.67 -8.32
N SER A 202 -20.81 -6.44 -8.77
CA SER A 202 -20.30 -5.95 -10.06
C SER A 202 -18.88 -5.36 -9.98
N GLY A 203 -18.18 -5.62 -8.88
CA GLY A 203 -16.84 -5.12 -8.58
C GLY A 203 -15.70 -5.96 -9.16
N TYR A 204 -14.49 -5.72 -8.67
CA TYR A 204 -13.28 -6.45 -9.05
C TYR A 204 -12.30 -6.50 -7.86
N PRO A 205 -11.30 -7.40 -7.84
CA PRO A 205 -10.89 -8.36 -8.89
C PRO A 205 -11.68 -9.67 -8.98
N ASP A 206 -12.35 -10.10 -7.91
CA ASP A 206 -12.88 -11.45 -7.76
C ASP A 206 -14.42 -11.52 -7.83
N GLY A 207 -15.11 -10.36 -7.83
CA GLY A 207 -16.57 -10.30 -8.01
C GLY A 207 -17.35 -10.70 -6.76
N LEU A 208 -16.78 -10.42 -5.59
CA LEU A 208 -17.43 -10.69 -4.29
C LEU A 208 -18.65 -9.78 -4.12
N ALA A 209 -19.69 -10.29 -3.46
CA ALA A 209 -20.93 -9.57 -3.23
C ALA A 209 -21.31 -9.49 -1.75
N GLY A 210 -22.01 -8.43 -1.38
CA GLY A 210 -22.58 -8.25 -0.05
C GLY A 210 -21.56 -8.42 1.08
N ARG A 211 -21.85 -9.36 1.98
CA ARG A 211 -21.04 -9.61 3.18
C ARG A 211 -19.90 -10.62 2.96
N ASP A 212 -19.78 -11.19 1.77
CA ASP A 212 -18.60 -11.98 1.38
C ASP A 212 -17.37 -11.08 1.22
N ILE A 213 -17.60 -9.79 0.96
CA ILE A 213 -16.56 -8.75 1.02
C ILE A 213 -16.21 -8.50 2.50
N PRO A 214 -14.94 -8.64 2.91
CA PRO A 214 -14.55 -8.36 4.29
C PRO A 214 -14.93 -6.95 4.72
N LEU A 215 -15.32 -6.79 5.98
CA LEU A 215 -15.76 -5.51 6.53
C LEU A 215 -14.74 -4.39 6.27
N GLY A 216 -13.45 -4.67 6.45
CA GLY A 216 -12.41 -3.67 6.20
C GLY A 216 -12.31 -3.22 4.74
N ALA A 217 -12.55 -4.11 3.78
CA ALA A 217 -12.61 -3.76 2.36
C ALA A 217 -13.85 -2.91 2.04
N ARG A 218 -15.01 -3.24 2.62
CA ARG A 218 -16.24 -2.44 2.49
C ARG A 218 -16.07 -1.03 3.08
N ILE A 219 -15.39 -0.91 4.23
CA ILE A 219 -15.04 0.39 4.83
C ILE A 219 -14.13 1.17 3.89
N LEU A 220 -13.05 0.55 3.40
CA LEU A 220 -12.12 1.21 2.46
C LEU A 220 -12.83 1.69 1.19
N ALA A 221 -13.72 0.89 0.60
CA ALA A 221 -14.47 1.28 -0.59
C ALA A 221 -15.26 2.60 -0.38
N VAL A 222 -15.92 2.75 0.78
CA VAL A 222 -16.67 3.96 1.12
C VAL A 222 -15.74 5.16 1.29
N VAL A 223 -14.67 5.01 2.08
CA VAL A 223 -13.79 6.14 2.41
C VAL A 223 -12.87 6.55 1.26
N ASP A 224 -12.49 5.61 0.39
CA ASP A 224 -11.73 5.84 -0.86
C ASP A 224 -12.53 6.67 -1.86
N ALA A 225 -13.81 6.32 -2.05
CA ALA A 225 -14.71 7.09 -2.89
C ALA A 225 -14.94 8.50 -2.31
N PHE A 226 -15.17 8.59 -1.01
CA PHE A 226 -15.39 9.87 -0.34
C PHE A 226 -14.18 10.79 -0.41
N SER A 227 -12.99 10.30 -0.02
CA SER A 227 -11.74 11.06 -0.04
C SER A 227 -11.37 11.50 -1.46
N THR A 228 -11.61 10.64 -2.47
CA THR A 228 -11.42 11.00 -3.88
C THR A 228 -12.34 12.15 -4.30
N MET A 229 -13.60 12.14 -3.87
CA MET A 229 -14.57 13.20 -4.22
C MET A 229 -14.22 14.55 -3.59
N ILE A 230 -13.84 14.57 -2.30
CA ILE A 230 -13.55 15.83 -1.59
C ILE A 230 -12.11 16.33 -1.80
N GLY A 231 -11.18 15.44 -2.16
CA GLY A 231 -9.79 15.80 -2.46
C GLY A 231 -9.60 16.27 -3.90
N GLY A 232 -10.49 15.87 -4.81
CA GLY A 232 -10.35 16.12 -6.24
C GLY A 232 -9.27 15.24 -6.88
N ARG A 233 -9.14 15.37 -8.20
CA ARG A 233 -8.08 14.75 -9.02
C ARG A 233 -7.62 15.76 -10.06
N THR A 234 -6.49 15.49 -10.72
CA THR A 234 -5.93 16.34 -11.80
C THR A 234 -6.96 16.73 -12.89
N TYR A 235 -7.97 15.89 -13.11
CA TYR A 235 -9.01 16.08 -14.13
C TYR A 235 -10.42 16.32 -13.55
N ARG A 236 -10.58 16.44 -12.22
CA ARG A 236 -11.88 16.65 -11.58
C ARG A 236 -11.73 17.45 -10.30
N ASP A 237 -12.33 18.62 -10.27
CA ASP A 237 -12.32 19.49 -9.08
C ASP A 237 -12.96 18.79 -7.87
N PRO A 238 -12.47 19.08 -6.65
CA PRO A 238 -13.08 18.59 -5.42
C PRO A 238 -14.52 19.09 -5.28
N ILE A 239 -15.40 18.25 -4.74
CA ILE A 239 -16.78 18.61 -4.39
C ILE A 239 -16.93 18.74 -2.87
N SER A 240 -18.02 19.38 -2.43
CA SER A 240 -18.28 19.54 -1.00
C SER A 240 -18.49 18.17 -0.33
N SER A 241 -18.20 18.09 0.97
CA SER A 241 -18.45 16.89 1.76
C SER A 241 -19.92 16.45 1.68
N GLU A 242 -20.85 17.40 1.69
CA GLU A 242 -22.29 17.15 1.58
C GLU A 242 -22.64 16.52 0.24
N SER A 243 -22.09 17.07 -0.85
CA SER A 243 -22.27 16.54 -2.21
C SER A 243 -21.66 15.13 -2.34
N ALA A 244 -20.50 14.90 -1.72
CA ALA A 244 -19.88 13.58 -1.67
C ALA A 244 -20.74 12.57 -0.90
N LEU A 245 -21.37 12.98 0.22
CA LEU A 245 -22.30 12.13 0.97
C LEU A 245 -23.57 11.81 0.17
N GLU A 246 -24.14 12.78 -0.54
CA GLU A 246 -25.29 12.56 -1.42
C GLU A 246 -24.98 11.51 -2.50
N GLU A 247 -23.78 11.56 -3.09
CA GLU A 247 -23.34 10.57 -4.07
C GLU A 247 -23.16 9.17 -3.45
N LEU A 248 -22.62 9.09 -2.23
CA LEU A 248 -22.55 7.83 -1.49
C LEU A 248 -23.95 7.25 -1.20
N ILE A 249 -24.90 8.09 -0.80
CA ILE A 249 -26.30 7.70 -0.55
C ILE A 249 -26.95 7.21 -1.85
N ARG A 250 -26.71 7.88 -2.97
CA ARG A 250 -27.20 7.46 -4.29
C ARG A 250 -26.73 6.06 -4.68
N CYS A 251 -25.53 5.68 -4.24
CA CYS A 251 -24.91 4.38 -4.52
C CYS A 251 -25.10 3.34 -3.41
N ARG A 252 -25.92 3.64 -2.39
CA ARG A 252 -26.21 2.77 -1.24
C ARG A 252 -26.86 1.45 -1.71
N GLY A 253 -26.30 0.31 -1.28
CA GLY A 253 -26.79 -1.02 -1.62
C GLY A 253 -26.40 -1.54 -3.01
N SER A 254 -25.84 -0.69 -3.88
CA SER A 254 -25.21 -1.11 -5.13
C SER A 254 -23.70 -1.13 -4.96
N GLN A 255 -23.05 0.03 -5.01
CA GLN A 255 -21.61 0.13 -4.82
C GLN A 255 -21.21 -0.14 -3.37
N PHE A 256 -21.95 0.46 -2.44
CA PHE A 256 -21.55 0.53 -1.04
C PHE A 256 -22.49 -0.25 -0.15
N ASP A 257 -21.92 -0.78 0.93
CA ASP A 257 -22.70 -1.38 2.00
C ASP A 257 -23.69 -0.37 2.59
N PRO A 258 -25.00 -0.68 2.61
CA PRO A 258 -26.03 0.18 3.17
C PRO A 258 -25.76 0.66 4.60
N GLU A 259 -25.26 -0.21 5.47
CA GLU A 259 -25.02 0.09 6.88
C GLU A 259 -23.85 1.08 7.03
N LEU A 260 -22.81 0.93 6.21
CA LEU A 260 -21.64 1.81 6.25
C LEU A 260 -21.95 3.23 5.77
N ILE A 261 -22.90 3.39 4.85
CA ILE A 261 -23.38 4.72 4.44
C ILE A 261 -24.10 5.42 5.58
N ASP A 262 -24.88 4.68 6.38
CA ASP A 262 -25.59 5.24 7.52
C ASP A 262 -24.61 5.71 8.61
N TYR A 263 -23.54 4.93 8.87
CA TYR A 263 -22.44 5.35 9.74
C TYR A 263 -21.68 6.56 9.20
N MET A 264 -21.40 6.61 7.89
CA MET A 264 -20.72 7.74 7.26
C MET A 264 -21.55 9.03 7.37
N ALA A 265 -22.87 8.96 7.17
CA ALA A 265 -23.76 10.09 7.38
C ALA A 265 -23.74 10.58 8.85
N ALA A 266 -23.64 9.66 9.81
CA ALA A 266 -23.51 10.01 11.22
C ALA A 266 -22.16 10.68 11.55
N CYS A 267 -21.07 10.30 10.87
CA CYS A 267 -19.78 10.98 10.98
C CYS A 267 -19.83 12.44 10.56
N MET A 268 -20.76 12.84 9.69
CA MET A 268 -20.83 14.19 9.12
C MET A 268 -21.74 15.16 9.88
N LYS A 269 -22.62 14.64 10.76
CA LYS A 269 -23.53 15.46 11.57
C LYS A 269 -22.91 15.98 12.88
N ARG A 270 -21.60 15.76 13.09
CA ARG A 270 -20.85 16.12 14.28
C ARG A 270 -19.65 17.00 13.92
#